data_AF-A0A6N8ZYA5-F1
#
_entry.id   AF-A0A6N8ZYA5-F1
#
_cell.length_a   1.000
_cell.length_b   1.000
_cell.length_c   1.000
_cell.angle_alpha   90.00
_cell.angle_beta   90.00
_cell.angle_gamma   90.00
#
_symmetry.space_group_name_H-M   'P 1'
#
loop_
_entity.id
_entity.type
_entity.pdbx_description
1 polymer ?
#
loop_
_entity_poly.entity_id
_entity_poly.type
_entity_poly.pdbx_seq_one_letter_code
_entity_poly.pdbx_strand_id
1 'polypeptide(L)'
;MKPGLETRLTAARLVGRIAREGAWSNVVTREVDLPADDARLVRHLVYGTIRNLPRLDRAIAELSSRPLSAVHPEVQDVLRVAFHEVLFGRTAPHAVSDMAVEAIRHRGRNRATGFVNALVRKVQRQGEPSHPTDLSATYSMPGWVIEDLIRTWGRDSAEAFLSASHQDAPVNFRMAGGIPPPPDVLPTSIPGVFTHPQNRVPDLAIVQDAASVAVVEALGVSSEDRVLEVGAAPGGKTLAIWDSKPADLVSVDLHPRRIIKAARRLAREGYPGGWVRADGVRLPFRNGAFGKVLVDAPCTGLGTLRRRPEVRLRVTNADRNRLAALQQRLLKEALDMVRPGGRLVYSVCTLTSAETLDVVAGQGGRPPTDLPGLTVDSGLLLAPHLTGTDGMFISVFDR
;
A
#
# COMPACT_ATOMS: atom_id res chain seq x y z
N MET A 1 -9.10 -7.15 33.44
CA MET A 1 -7.76 -7.11 32.81
C MET A 1 -7.15 -5.73 33.05
N LYS A 2 -5.83 -5.57 33.21
CA LYS A 2 -5.22 -4.24 33.41
C LYS A 2 -5.52 -3.32 32.21
N PRO A 3 -5.83 -2.02 32.39
CA PRO A 3 -6.13 -1.12 31.29
C PRO A 3 -5.03 -1.13 30.22
N GLY A 4 -5.41 -1.29 28.95
CA GLY A 4 -4.50 -1.35 27.81
C GLY A 4 -3.74 -2.66 27.60
N LEU A 5 -3.90 -3.67 28.47
CA LEU A 5 -3.30 -5.00 28.27
C LEU A 5 -3.96 -5.74 27.09
N GLU A 6 -5.28 -5.69 27.00
CA GLU A 6 -6.04 -6.33 25.92
C GLU A 6 -5.64 -5.80 24.53
N THR A 7 -5.47 -4.48 24.44
CA THR A 7 -4.99 -3.78 23.24
C THR A 7 -3.62 -4.29 22.79
N ARG A 8 -2.67 -4.45 23.72
CA ARG A 8 -1.31 -4.95 23.43
C ARG A 8 -1.28 -6.43 23.10
N LEU A 9 -2.09 -7.25 23.79
CA LEU A 9 -2.26 -8.66 23.47
C LEU A 9 -2.82 -8.85 22.06
N THR A 10 -3.84 -8.04 21.71
CA THR A 10 -4.45 -8.02 20.38
C THR A 10 -3.45 -7.58 19.33
N ALA A 11 -2.72 -6.48 19.56
CA ALA A 11 -1.69 -6.00 18.65
C ALA A 11 -0.61 -7.05 18.41
N ALA A 12 -0.05 -7.66 19.46
CA ALA A 12 0.96 -8.70 19.35
C ALA A 12 0.45 -9.93 18.55
N ARG A 13 -0.79 -10.37 18.80
CA ARG A 13 -1.42 -11.44 18.02
C ARG A 13 -1.50 -11.08 16.54
N LEU A 14 -1.97 -9.87 16.21
CA LEU A 14 -2.11 -9.42 14.83
C LEU A 14 -0.76 -9.24 14.12
N VAL A 15 0.25 -8.72 14.82
CA VAL A 15 1.64 -8.67 14.33
C VAL A 15 2.12 -10.07 13.96
N GLY A 16 1.89 -11.06 14.83
CA GLY A 16 2.21 -12.46 14.56
C GLY A 16 1.53 -13.01 13.31
N ARG A 17 0.22 -12.77 13.16
CA ARG A 17 -0.55 -13.18 11.96
C ARG A 17 0.00 -12.54 10.68
N ILE A 18 0.36 -11.26 10.72
CA ILE A 18 0.86 -10.54 9.53
C ILE A 18 2.27 -11.02 9.15
N ALA A 19 3.16 -11.14 10.16
CA ALA A 19 4.56 -11.45 9.97
C ALA A 19 4.81 -12.93 9.61
N ARG A 20 4.01 -13.87 10.14
CA ARG A 20 4.23 -15.32 9.94
C ARG A 20 3.17 -16.01 9.09
N GLU A 21 1.92 -15.57 9.13
CA GLU A 21 0.80 -16.25 8.45
C GLU A 21 0.39 -15.56 7.14
N GLY A 22 1.07 -14.47 6.76
CA GLY A 22 0.80 -13.77 5.50
C GLY A 22 -0.49 -12.93 5.50
N ALA A 23 -1.10 -12.70 6.66
CA ALA A 23 -2.33 -11.91 6.75
C ALA A 23 -2.09 -10.43 6.39
N TRP A 24 -3.04 -9.76 5.74
CA TRP A 24 -2.91 -8.34 5.41
C TRP A 24 -3.40 -7.45 6.56
N SER A 25 -2.63 -6.41 6.89
CA SER A 25 -2.88 -5.51 8.01
C SER A 25 -4.26 -4.87 7.91
N ASN A 26 -4.62 -4.35 6.74
CA ASN A 26 -5.92 -3.74 6.46
C ASN A 26 -7.12 -4.69 6.59
N VAL A 27 -6.91 -6.01 6.51
CA VAL A 27 -7.96 -7.01 6.71
C VAL A 27 -8.10 -7.31 8.20
N VAL A 28 -7.01 -7.74 8.84
CA VAL A 28 -7.08 -8.24 10.22
C VAL A 28 -7.35 -7.14 11.24
N THR A 29 -7.00 -5.88 10.95
CA THR A 29 -7.33 -4.77 11.87
C THR A 29 -8.78 -4.31 11.78
N ARG A 30 -9.53 -4.69 10.72
CA ARG A 30 -10.97 -4.40 10.61
C ARG A 30 -11.82 -5.38 11.41
N GLU A 31 -11.26 -6.53 11.75
CA GLU A 31 -11.88 -7.58 12.56
C GLU A 31 -11.68 -7.36 14.07
N VAL A 32 -11.09 -6.22 14.47
CA VAL A 32 -10.85 -5.90 15.88
C VAL A 32 -12.15 -5.49 16.53
N ASP A 33 -12.65 -6.35 17.41
CA ASP A 33 -13.84 -6.14 18.21
C ASP A 33 -13.45 -5.56 19.59
N LEU A 34 -13.16 -4.26 19.60
CA LEU A 34 -12.83 -3.48 20.80
C LEU A 34 -13.47 -2.08 20.69
N PRO A 35 -13.64 -1.35 21.82
CA PRO A 35 -14.07 0.05 21.79
C PRO A 35 -13.25 0.88 20.80
N ALA A 36 -13.86 1.92 20.22
CA ALA A 36 -13.27 2.67 19.10
C ALA A 36 -11.85 3.20 19.38
N ASP A 37 -11.60 3.67 20.60
CA ASP A 37 -10.29 4.16 21.03
C ASP A 37 -9.24 3.03 21.15
N ASP A 38 -9.63 1.89 21.72
CA ASP A 38 -8.76 0.72 21.82
C ASP A 38 -8.46 0.13 20.44
N ALA A 39 -9.47 0.02 19.57
CA ALA A 39 -9.29 -0.42 18.19
C ALA A 39 -8.38 0.52 17.38
N ARG A 40 -8.42 1.84 17.67
CA ARG A 40 -7.50 2.82 17.09
C ARG A 40 -6.08 2.63 17.61
N LEU A 41 -5.90 2.37 18.91
CA LEU A 41 -4.58 2.07 19.48
C LEU A 41 -4.02 0.74 18.96
N VAL A 42 -4.82 -0.32 18.83
CA VAL A 42 -4.41 -1.59 18.20
C VAL A 42 -3.89 -1.31 16.79
N ARG A 43 -4.62 -0.55 15.96
CA ARG A 43 -4.20 -0.20 14.61
C ARG A 43 -2.86 0.53 14.62
N HIS A 44 -2.70 1.54 15.46
CA HIS A 44 -1.46 2.28 15.57
C HIS A 44 -0.27 1.36 15.91
N LEU A 45 -0.41 0.52 16.95
CA LEU A 45 0.64 -0.43 17.36
C LEU A 45 0.97 -1.44 16.27
N VAL A 46 -0.04 -2.02 15.61
CA VAL A 46 0.16 -3.01 14.54
C VAL A 46 0.88 -2.40 13.35
N TYR A 47 0.39 -1.27 12.83
CA TYR A 47 1.00 -0.64 11.66
C TYR A 47 2.42 -0.15 11.96
N GLY A 48 2.62 0.50 13.10
CA GLY A 48 3.94 0.98 13.53
C GLY A 48 4.94 -0.15 13.74
N THR A 49 4.51 -1.26 14.35
CA THR A 49 5.36 -2.46 14.55
C THR A 49 5.72 -3.11 13.23
N ILE A 50 4.74 -3.34 12.32
CA ILE A 50 4.99 -3.98 11.02
C ILE A 50 5.89 -3.11 10.13
N ARG A 51 5.70 -1.79 10.15
CA ARG A 51 6.52 -0.84 9.39
C ARG A 51 8.00 -0.87 9.80
N ASN A 52 8.25 -1.14 11.08
CA ASN A 52 9.58 -1.21 11.67
C ASN A 52 10.07 -2.64 11.92
N LEU A 53 9.37 -3.67 11.43
CA LEU A 53 9.58 -5.04 11.91
C LEU A 53 11.03 -5.53 11.76
N PRO A 54 11.69 -5.44 10.58
CA PRO A 54 13.12 -5.73 10.43
C PRO A 54 14.03 -4.91 11.37
N ARG A 55 13.75 -3.61 11.52
CA ARG A 55 14.49 -2.71 12.41
C ARG A 55 14.37 -3.13 13.88
N LEU A 56 13.15 -3.48 14.32
CA LEU A 56 12.86 -3.98 15.66
C LEU A 56 13.52 -5.34 15.91
N ASP A 57 13.42 -6.26 14.95
CA ASP A 57 14.00 -7.61 15.08
C ASP A 57 15.53 -7.55 15.23
N ARG A 58 16.17 -6.67 14.45
CA ARG A 58 17.60 -6.37 14.57
C ARG A 58 17.96 -5.78 15.93
N ALA A 59 17.24 -4.75 16.38
CA ALA A 59 17.46 -4.16 17.70
C ALA A 59 17.28 -5.18 18.84
N ILE A 60 16.27 -6.05 18.76
CA ILE A 60 16.07 -7.13 19.73
C ILE A 60 17.25 -8.11 19.69
N ALA A 61 17.70 -8.51 18.50
CA ALA A 61 18.80 -9.45 18.34
C ALA A 61 20.13 -8.90 18.90
N GLU A 62 20.46 -7.64 18.61
CA GLU A 62 21.69 -6.99 19.09
C GLU A 62 21.69 -6.76 20.62
N LEU A 63 20.51 -6.53 21.21
CA LEU A 63 20.38 -6.34 22.66
C LEU A 63 20.23 -7.66 23.43
N SER A 64 19.89 -8.76 22.75
CA SER A 64 19.65 -10.08 23.33
C SER A 64 20.91 -10.92 23.47
N SER A 65 20.97 -11.75 24.52
CA SER A 65 22.03 -12.76 24.70
C SER A 65 21.83 -14.02 23.85
N ARG A 66 20.73 -14.11 23.10
CA ARG A 66 20.38 -15.23 22.21
C ARG A 66 19.69 -14.74 20.94
N PRO A 67 19.82 -15.45 19.81
CA PRO A 67 19.17 -15.04 18.57
C PRO A 67 17.65 -15.02 18.70
N LEU A 68 17.00 -14.09 18.00
CA LEU A 68 15.53 -13.94 18.03
C LEU A 68 14.80 -15.21 17.58
N SER A 69 15.39 -15.96 16.65
CA SER A 69 14.86 -17.25 16.17
C SER A 69 14.75 -18.31 17.26
N ALA A 70 15.55 -18.23 18.33
CA ALA A 70 15.48 -19.12 19.50
C ALA A 70 14.44 -18.68 20.54
N VAL A 71 13.82 -17.51 20.38
CA VAL A 71 12.76 -16.99 21.25
C VAL A 71 11.41 -17.51 20.77
N HIS A 72 10.55 -17.96 21.69
CA HIS A 72 9.22 -18.45 21.35
C HIS A 72 8.40 -17.40 20.55
N PRO A 73 7.67 -17.76 19.47
CA PRO A 73 7.01 -16.80 18.58
C PRO A 73 6.10 -15.78 19.28
N GLU A 74 5.31 -16.22 20.26
CA GLU A 74 4.45 -15.33 21.03
C GLU A 74 5.22 -14.32 21.89
N VAL A 75 6.43 -14.69 22.34
CA VAL A 75 7.32 -13.81 23.09
C VAL A 75 7.96 -12.80 22.14
N GLN A 76 8.31 -13.21 20.92
CA GLN A 76 8.80 -12.29 19.87
C GLN A 76 7.76 -11.22 19.56
N ASP A 77 6.49 -11.60 19.40
CA ASP A 77 5.41 -10.66 19.08
C ASP A 77 5.22 -9.60 20.16
N VAL A 78 5.26 -10.01 21.43
CA VAL A 78 5.18 -9.07 22.57
C VAL A 78 6.41 -8.16 22.60
N LEU A 79 7.62 -8.71 22.37
CA LEU A 79 8.84 -7.90 22.32
C LEU A 79 8.80 -6.87 21.19
N ARG A 80 8.32 -7.24 20.00
CA ARG A 80 8.21 -6.34 18.85
C ARG A 80 7.29 -5.15 19.15
N VAL A 81 6.10 -5.42 19.72
CA VAL A 81 5.17 -4.35 20.14
C VAL A 81 5.80 -3.49 21.24
N ALA A 82 6.41 -4.10 22.26
CA ALA A 82 7.02 -3.36 23.36
C ALA A 82 8.21 -2.50 22.90
N PHE A 83 9.08 -3.01 22.03
CA PHE A 83 10.18 -2.25 21.45
C PHE A 83 9.66 -1.10 20.59
N HIS A 84 8.60 -1.33 19.80
CA HIS A 84 7.96 -0.26 19.04
C HIS A 84 7.45 0.86 19.96
N GLU A 85 6.76 0.50 21.05
CA GLU A 85 6.27 1.49 22.03
C GLU A 85 7.41 2.26 22.71
N VAL A 86 8.54 1.61 23.04
CA VAL A 86 9.69 2.30 23.63
C VAL A 86 10.36 3.26 22.65
N LEU A 87 10.58 2.83 21.41
CA LEU A 87 11.39 3.57 20.44
C LEU A 87 10.61 4.66 19.71
N PHE A 88 9.32 4.45 19.47
CA PHE A 88 8.50 5.31 18.60
C PHE A 88 7.18 5.74 19.26
N GLY A 89 6.83 5.15 20.40
CA GLY A 89 5.60 5.47 21.12
C GLY A 89 5.74 6.66 22.07
N ARG A 90 4.63 6.98 22.74
CA ARG A 90 4.55 8.00 23.79
C ARG A 90 4.22 7.42 25.17
N THR A 91 4.16 6.09 25.28
CA THR A 91 3.83 5.41 26.52
C THR A 91 4.99 5.50 27.49
N ALA A 92 4.70 5.81 28.76
CA ALA A 92 5.72 5.91 29.79
C ALA A 92 6.56 4.62 29.89
N PRO A 93 7.90 4.70 29.96
CA PRO A 93 8.77 3.52 29.92
C PRO A 93 8.40 2.40 30.91
N HIS A 94 8.10 2.77 32.16
CA HIS A 94 7.71 1.79 33.18
C HIS A 94 6.40 1.05 32.84
N ALA A 95 5.45 1.73 32.18
CA ALA A 95 4.18 1.13 31.77
C ALA A 95 4.38 0.12 30.64
N VAL A 96 5.29 0.38 29.68
CA VAL A 96 5.61 -0.58 28.61
C VAL A 96 6.23 -1.87 29.18
N SER A 97 7.19 -1.73 30.09
CA SER A 97 7.85 -2.87 30.75
C SER A 97 6.85 -3.74 31.52
N ASP A 98 5.99 -3.11 32.32
CA ASP A 98 4.96 -3.79 33.07
C ASP A 98 3.95 -4.50 32.14
N MET A 99 3.50 -3.81 31.09
CA MET A 99 2.55 -4.39 30.14
C MET A 99 3.11 -5.56 29.34
N ALA A 100 4.39 -5.50 28.97
CA ALA A 100 5.05 -6.62 28.32
C ALA A 100 5.11 -7.85 29.25
N VAL A 101 5.42 -7.66 30.54
CA VAL A 101 5.44 -8.76 31.53
C VAL A 101 4.06 -9.36 31.72
N GLU A 102 3.03 -8.52 31.89
CA GLU A 102 1.64 -8.98 32.03
C GLU A 102 1.15 -9.72 30.77
N ALA A 103 1.51 -9.26 29.57
CA ALA A 103 1.18 -9.95 28.33
C ALA A 103 1.81 -11.34 28.25
N ILE A 104 3.05 -11.50 28.71
CA ILE A 104 3.74 -12.80 28.78
C ILE A 104 3.07 -13.73 29.82
N ARG A 105 2.68 -13.20 30.97
CA ARG A 105 1.93 -13.97 32.00
C ARG A 105 0.60 -14.47 31.47
N HIS A 106 -0.16 -13.58 30.83
CA HIS A 106 -1.45 -13.90 30.24
C HIS A 106 -1.36 -15.00 29.17
N ARG A 107 -0.25 -15.07 28.43
CA ARG A 107 -0.02 -16.15 27.44
C ARG A 107 0.54 -17.44 28.05
N GLY A 108 0.62 -17.57 29.38
CA GLY A 108 1.16 -18.74 30.06
C GLY A 108 2.67 -18.91 29.88
N ARG A 109 3.40 -17.88 29.44
CA ARG A 109 4.84 -17.92 29.15
C ARG A 109 5.67 -17.39 30.33
N ASN A 110 5.28 -17.72 31.56
CA ASN A 110 5.82 -17.14 32.81
C ASN A 110 7.36 -17.16 32.90
N ARG A 111 8.02 -18.21 32.39
CA ARG A 111 9.48 -18.34 32.36
C ARG A 111 10.18 -17.25 31.52
N ALA A 112 9.48 -16.60 30.59
CA ALA A 112 10.01 -15.54 29.73
C ALA A 112 9.86 -14.13 30.32
N THR A 113 9.14 -13.96 31.44
CA THR A 113 8.86 -12.64 32.03
C THR A 113 10.12 -11.86 32.37
N GLY A 114 11.10 -12.50 33.04
CA GLY A 114 12.39 -11.89 33.37
C GLY A 114 13.19 -11.49 32.13
N PHE A 115 13.20 -12.34 31.11
CA PHE A 115 13.87 -12.07 29.84
C PHE A 115 13.26 -10.86 29.11
N VAL A 116 11.93 -10.82 29.00
CA VAL A 116 11.23 -9.71 28.34
C VAL A 116 11.44 -8.40 29.10
N ASN A 117 11.27 -8.39 30.42
CA ASN A 117 11.51 -7.20 31.25
C ASN A 117 12.97 -6.71 31.13
N ALA A 118 13.95 -7.62 31.12
CA ALA A 118 15.35 -7.26 30.97
C ALA A 118 15.63 -6.58 29.63
N LEU A 119 15.10 -7.10 28.53
CA LEU A 119 15.26 -6.52 27.19
C LEU A 119 14.56 -5.16 27.05
N VAL A 120 13.30 -5.05 27.48
CA VAL A 120 12.56 -3.79 27.40
C VAL A 120 13.26 -2.70 28.22
N ARG A 121 13.72 -3.02 29.43
CA ARG A 121 14.52 -2.07 30.24
C ARG A 121 15.86 -1.75 29.59
N LYS A 122 16.47 -2.68 28.85
CA LYS A 122 17.75 -2.45 28.18
C LYS A 122 17.60 -1.45 27.04
N VAL A 123 16.62 -1.64 26.16
CA VAL A 123 16.33 -0.68 25.06
C VAL A 123 15.89 0.69 25.62
N GLN A 124 15.19 0.73 26.76
CA GLN A 124 14.86 2.00 27.44
C GLN A 124 16.10 2.79 27.90
N ARG A 125 17.16 2.10 28.34
CA ARG A 125 18.39 2.75 28.81
C ARG A 125 19.36 3.08 27.69
N GLN A 126 19.49 2.18 26.72
CA GLN A 126 20.51 2.26 25.67
C GLN A 126 19.99 2.91 24.37
N GLY A 127 18.68 3.01 24.21
CA GLY A 127 18.07 3.39 22.95
C GLY A 127 18.16 2.28 21.90
N GLU A 128 17.85 2.64 20.65
CA GLU A 128 18.06 1.77 19.52
C GLU A 128 19.56 1.70 19.15
N PRO A 129 20.11 0.51 18.83
CA PRO A 129 21.42 0.42 18.22
C PRO A 129 21.53 1.25 16.92
N SER A 130 22.61 2.03 16.79
CA SER A 130 22.77 3.04 15.74
C SER A 130 23.32 2.48 14.44
N HIS A 131 22.65 2.74 13.31
CA HIS A 131 23.06 2.36 11.95
C HIS A 131 22.69 3.44 10.92
N PRO A 132 23.22 4.68 11.06
CA PRO A 132 22.65 5.87 10.44
C PRO A 132 22.88 5.96 8.91
N THR A 133 23.85 5.21 8.38
CA THR A 133 24.18 5.24 6.95
C THR A 133 23.50 4.11 6.16
N ASP A 134 22.91 3.13 6.84
CA ASP A 134 22.24 2.00 6.24
C ASP A 134 20.73 2.28 6.09
N LEU A 135 20.32 2.58 4.86
CA LEU A 135 18.91 2.84 4.52
C LEU A 135 18.02 1.60 4.70
N SER A 136 18.57 0.40 4.50
CA SER A 136 17.85 -0.86 4.71
C SER A 136 17.53 -1.03 6.20
N ALA A 137 18.54 -0.86 7.04
CA ALA A 137 18.41 -0.86 8.50
C ALA A 137 17.43 0.21 9.00
N THR A 138 17.53 1.43 8.47
CA THR A 138 16.73 2.59 8.92
C THR A 138 15.26 2.46 8.55
N TYR A 139 14.97 2.06 7.31
CA TYR A 139 13.61 2.06 6.76
C TYR A 139 12.96 0.68 6.70
N SER A 140 13.62 -0.36 7.22
CA SER A 140 13.15 -1.75 7.18
C SER A 140 12.89 -2.26 5.76
N MET A 141 13.70 -1.82 4.80
CA MET A 141 13.50 -2.11 3.37
C MET A 141 14.54 -3.11 2.87
N PRO A 142 14.19 -4.09 1.99
CA PRO A 142 15.20 -4.98 1.42
C PRO A 142 16.28 -4.22 0.64
N GLY A 143 17.55 -4.63 0.80
CA GLY A 143 18.70 -3.97 0.14
C GLY A 143 18.54 -3.85 -1.38
N TRP A 144 18.01 -4.87 -2.04
CA TRP A 144 17.77 -4.83 -3.49
C TRP A 144 16.78 -3.73 -3.91
N VAL A 145 15.80 -3.38 -3.06
CA VAL A 145 14.86 -2.28 -3.33
C VAL A 145 15.58 -0.95 -3.19
N ILE A 146 16.42 -0.80 -2.16
CA ILE A 146 17.25 0.39 -1.95
C ILE A 146 18.14 0.62 -3.18
N GLU A 147 18.85 -0.42 -3.62
CA GLU A 147 19.73 -0.36 -4.80
C GLU A 147 18.96 0.05 -6.06
N ASP A 148 17.77 -0.52 -6.29
CA ASP A 148 16.93 -0.20 -7.45
C ASP A 148 16.45 1.26 -7.42
N LEU A 149 16.00 1.74 -6.26
CA LEU A 149 15.56 3.13 -6.09
C LEU A 149 16.72 4.12 -6.28
N ILE A 150 17.90 3.83 -5.71
CA ILE A 150 19.09 4.68 -5.88
C ILE A 150 19.50 4.73 -7.34
N ARG A 151 19.49 3.58 -8.05
CA ARG A 151 19.81 3.53 -9.48
C ARG A 151 18.82 4.35 -10.30
N THR A 152 17.54 4.33 -9.95
CA THR A 152 16.48 4.96 -10.74
C THR A 152 16.39 6.46 -10.46
N TRP A 153 16.54 6.90 -9.20
CA TRP A 153 16.21 8.27 -8.78
C TRP A 153 17.37 9.03 -8.12
N GLY A 154 18.52 8.38 -7.93
CA GLY A 154 19.59 8.90 -7.10
C GLY A 154 19.33 8.72 -5.61
N ARG A 155 20.39 8.83 -4.81
CA ARG A 155 20.37 8.53 -3.37
C ARG A 155 19.42 9.41 -2.58
N ASP A 156 19.45 10.72 -2.80
CA ASP A 156 18.67 11.69 -2.02
C ASP A 156 17.15 11.51 -2.25
N SER A 157 16.75 11.30 -3.50
CA SER A 157 15.33 11.06 -3.83
C SER A 157 14.86 9.70 -3.34
N ALA A 158 15.71 8.67 -3.42
CA ALA A 158 15.41 7.36 -2.84
C ALA A 158 15.21 7.44 -1.31
N GLU A 159 16.08 8.16 -0.60
CA GLU A 159 15.95 8.37 0.83
C GLU A 159 14.70 9.19 1.19
N ALA A 160 14.41 10.26 0.44
CA ALA A 160 13.18 11.05 0.62
C ALA A 160 11.92 10.18 0.45
N PHE A 161 11.90 9.31 -0.57
CA PHE A 161 10.81 8.36 -0.77
C PHE A 161 10.66 7.39 0.39
N LEU A 162 11.75 6.78 0.84
CA LEU A 162 11.76 5.81 1.93
C LEU A 162 11.27 6.46 3.23
N SER A 163 11.76 7.66 3.52
CA SER A 163 11.36 8.48 4.67
C SER A 163 9.86 8.78 4.65
N ALA A 164 9.35 9.30 3.54
CA ALA A 164 7.93 9.63 3.40
C ALA A 164 7.06 8.36 3.40
N SER A 165 7.55 7.24 2.85
CA SER A 165 6.90 5.93 2.89
C SER A 165 6.95 5.24 4.27
N HIS A 166 7.77 5.79 5.18
CA HIS A 166 7.86 5.37 6.57
C HIS A 166 6.91 6.16 7.49
N GLN A 167 6.08 7.04 6.94
CA GLN A 167 5.05 7.77 7.68
C GLN A 167 3.65 7.16 7.44
N ASP A 168 2.70 7.51 8.30
CA ASP A 168 1.29 7.19 8.09
C ASP A 168 0.73 8.00 6.91
N ALA A 169 -0.06 7.36 6.04
CA ALA A 169 -0.75 8.06 4.97
C ALA A 169 -2.05 8.69 5.48
N PRO A 170 -2.37 9.92 5.07
CA PRO A 170 -3.70 10.48 5.30
C PRO A 170 -4.78 9.64 4.60
N VAL A 171 -6.00 9.71 5.10
CA VAL A 171 -7.16 9.09 4.44
C VAL A 171 -7.63 10.00 3.32
N ASN A 172 -7.34 9.57 2.09
CA ASN A 172 -7.79 10.24 0.88
C ASN A 172 -9.17 9.73 0.48
N PHE A 173 -10.03 10.63 0.01
CA PHE A 173 -11.35 10.30 -0.50
C PHE A 173 -11.77 11.26 -1.60
N ARG A 174 -12.74 10.81 -2.41
CA ARG A 174 -13.46 11.62 -3.40
C ARG A 174 -14.95 11.61 -3.05
N MET A 175 -15.68 12.62 -3.48
CA MET A 175 -17.13 12.68 -3.29
C MET A 175 -17.84 11.88 -4.39
N ALA A 176 -18.84 11.07 -4.03
CA ALA A 176 -19.65 10.35 -5.01
C ALA A 176 -20.52 11.33 -5.81
N GLY A 177 -20.73 11.05 -7.11
CA GLY A 177 -21.75 11.73 -7.93
C GLY A 177 -21.61 13.25 -8.08
N GLY A 178 -20.40 13.80 -7.98
CA GLY A 178 -20.17 15.25 -8.13
C GLY A 178 -20.68 16.11 -6.97
N ILE A 179 -21.01 15.49 -5.82
CA ILE A 179 -21.40 16.20 -4.61
C ILE A 179 -20.24 17.10 -4.16
N PRO A 180 -20.49 18.39 -3.84
CA PRO A 180 -19.44 19.26 -3.33
C PRO A 180 -18.83 18.72 -2.02
N PRO A 181 -17.50 18.86 -1.84
CA PRO A 181 -16.86 18.49 -0.59
C PRO A 181 -17.32 19.38 0.57
N PRO A 182 -17.35 18.88 1.82
CA PRO A 182 -17.53 19.71 3.01
C PRO A 182 -16.44 20.80 3.14
N PRO A 183 -16.72 21.94 3.80
CA PRO A 183 -15.77 23.06 3.88
C PRO A 183 -14.53 22.77 4.76
N ASP A 184 -14.56 21.75 5.61
CA ASP A 184 -13.49 21.39 6.55
C ASP A 184 -12.47 20.38 5.98
N VAL A 185 -12.61 20.00 4.71
CA VAL A 185 -11.68 19.10 4.03
C VAL A 185 -10.62 19.89 3.24
N LEU A 186 -9.45 19.28 3.07
CA LEU A 186 -8.32 19.87 2.35
C LEU A 186 -8.15 19.17 1.00
N PRO A 187 -7.92 19.92 -0.10
CA PRO A 187 -7.60 19.31 -1.39
C PRO A 187 -6.23 18.62 -1.33
N THR A 188 -6.08 17.54 -2.09
CA THR A 188 -4.77 16.94 -2.36
C THR A 188 -4.12 17.57 -3.60
N SER A 189 -2.93 17.09 -3.97
CA SER A 189 -2.29 17.46 -5.24
C SER A 189 -3.07 17.00 -6.48
N ILE A 190 -3.94 15.99 -6.33
CA ILE A 190 -4.77 15.48 -7.42
C ILE A 190 -6.16 16.12 -7.34
N PRO A 191 -6.62 16.78 -8.42
CA PRO A 191 -7.94 17.39 -8.47
C PRO A 191 -9.07 16.42 -8.10
N GLY A 192 -10.09 16.91 -7.40
CA GLY A 192 -11.26 16.13 -7.00
C GLY A 192 -11.01 15.12 -5.85
N VAL A 193 -9.80 15.09 -5.29
CA VAL A 193 -9.45 14.24 -4.14
C VAL A 193 -9.10 15.09 -2.94
N PHE A 194 -9.63 14.67 -1.78
CA PHE A 194 -9.57 15.41 -0.54
C PHE A 194 -9.07 14.54 0.61
N THR A 195 -8.62 15.20 1.67
CA THR A 195 -8.29 14.62 2.97
C THR A 195 -8.92 15.45 4.08
N HIS A 196 -9.07 14.88 5.26
CA HIS A 196 -9.50 15.59 6.45
C HIS A 196 -8.35 15.62 7.48
N PRO A 197 -8.06 16.75 8.16
CA PRO A 197 -6.92 16.85 9.09
C PRO A 197 -6.95 15.79 10.21
N GLN A 198 -8.16 15.45 10.68
CA GLN A 198 -8.39 14.41 11.69
C GLN A 198 -8.70 13.01 11.08
N ASN A 199 -8.42 12.78 9.79
CA ASN A 199 -8.71 11.53 9.06
C ASN A 199 -10.19 11.06 9.12
N ARG A 200 -11.13 12.00 9.27
CA ARG A 200 -12.56 11.72 9.14
C ARG A 200 -12.92 11.54 7.67
N VAL A 201 -13.80 10.58 7.40
CA VAL A 201 -14.36 10.37 6.05
C VAL A 201 -15.81 10.87 6.09
N PRO A 202 -16.17 11.88 5.28
CA PRO A 202 -17.55 12.34 5.18
C PRO A 202 -18.51 11.25 4.70
N ASP A 203 -19.80 11.42 5.00
CA ASP A 203 -20.84 10.60 4.39
C ASP A 203 -20.81 10.75 2.86
N LEU A 204 -21.15 9.68 2.15
CA LEU A 204 -21.13 9.60 0.68
C LEU A 204 -19.72 9.78 0.04
N ALA A 205 -18.66 9.85 0.83
CA ALA A 205 -17.29 9.86 0.33
C ALA A 205 -16.81 8.43 0.02
N ILE A 206 -16.04 8.30 -1.07
CA ILE A 206 -15.40 7.06 -1.49
C ILE A 206 -13.92 7.14 -1.15
N VAL A 207 -13.47 6.28 -0.24
CA VAL A 207 -12.05 6.22 0.17
C VAL A 207 -11.20 5.65 -0.97
N GLN A 208 -10.29 6.46 -1.49
CA GLN A 208 -9.41 6.11 -2.58
C GLN A 208 -8.15 6.98 -2.55
N ASP A 209 -6.99 6.38 -2.79
CA ASP A 209 -5.75 7.17 -2.88
C ASP A 209 -5.75 8.07 -4.12
N ALA A 210 -5.28 9.30 -3.94
CA ALA A 210 -5.13 10.30 -4.98
C ALA A 210 -4.36 9.78 -6.21
N ALA A 211 -3.32 8.96 -6.03
CA ALA A 211 -2.57 8.38 -7.15
C ALA A 211 -3.42 7.47 -8.04
N SER A 212 -4.41 6.77 -7.46
CA SER A 212 -5.32 5.93 -8.26
C SER A 212 -6.34 6.75 -9.05
N VAL A 213 -6.70 7.95 -8.58
CA VAL A 213 -7.57 8.88 -9.31
C VAL A 213 -6.79 9.53 -10.45
N ALA A 214 -5.52 9.90 -10.23
CA ALA A 214 -4.64 10.43 -11.27
C ALA A 214 -4.53 9.50 -12.50
N VAL A 215 -4.57 8.18 -12.30
CA VAL A 215 -4.61 7.20 -13.41
C VAL A 215 -5.87 7.35 -14.26
N VAL A 216 -7.02 7.62 -13.64
CA VAL A 216 -8.30 7.82 -14.34
C VAL A 216 -8.31 9.16 -15.07
N GLU A 217 -7.77 10.21 -14.45
CA GLU A 217 -7.59 11.52 -15.09
C GLU A 217 -6.70 11.41 -16.34
N ALA A 218 -5.59 10.66 -16.27
CA ALA A 218 -4.71 10.42 -17.43
C ALA A 218 -5.43 9.71 -18.60
N LEU A 219 -6.41 8.85 -18.29
CA LEU A 219 -7.21 8.13 -19.30
C LEU A 219 -8.12 9.08 -20.07
N GLY A 220 -8.67 10.10 -19.39
CA GLY A 220 -9.49 11.16 -19.97
C GLY A 220 -10.74 10.61 -20.65
N VAL A 221 -11.65 10.02 -19.87
CA VAL A 221 -12.86 9.34 -20.35
C VAL A 221 -13.99 10.34 -20.65
N SER A 222 -14.73 10.09 -21.73
CA SER A 222 -15.98 10.77 -22.09
C SER A 222 -17.16 9.79 -22.13
N SER A 223 -18.40 10.30 -22.16
CA SER A 223 -19.62 9.46 -22.23
C SER A 223 -19.72 8.64 -23.52
N GLU A 224 -19.06 9.09 -24.59
CA GLU A 224 -19.06 8.44 -25.91
C GLU A 224 -17.98 7.36 -26.02
N ASP A 225 -17.11 7.24 -25.02
CA ASP A 225 -16.04 6.26 -25.04
C ASP A 225 -16.55 4.86 -24.71
N ARG A 226 -16.00 3.89 -25.43
CA ARG A 226 -16.00 2.50 -25.02
C ARG A 226 -14.68 2.20 -24.31
N VAL A 227 -14.78 1.85 -23.03
CA VAL A 227 -13.65 1.78 -22.11
C VAL A 227 -13.38 0.33 -21.72
N LEU A 228 -12.12 -0.09 -21.79
CA LEU A 228 -11.65 -1.35 -21.25
C LEU A 228 -10.75 -1.10 -20.04
N GLU A 229 -11.00 -1.77 -18.92
CA GLU A 229 -10.11 -1.80 -17.77
C GLU A 229 -9.61 -3.24 -17.54
N VAL A 230 -8.29 -3.43 -17.62
CA VAL A 230 -7.62 -4.71 -17.38
C VAL A 230 -7.02 -4.71 -15.98
N GLY A 231 -7.32 -5.74 -15.18
CA GLY A 231 -6.88 -5.82 -13.77
C GLY A 231 -7.84 -5.13 -12.80
N ALA A 232 -9.14 -5.09 -13.14
CA ALA A 232 -10.11 -4.17 -12.55
C ALA A 232 -10.44 -4.44 -11.08
N ALA A 233 -10.43 -5.69 -10.59
CA ALA A 233 -10.83 -5.95 -9.22
C ALA A 233 -9.76 -5.41 -8.24
N PRO A 234 -10.10 -4.78 -7.10
CA PRO A 234 -11.41 -4.80 -6.43
C PRO A 234 -12.40 -3.72 -6.91
N GLY A 235 -12.09 -2.97 -7.97
CA GLY A 235 -13.02 -2.03 -8.63
C GLY A 235 -12.87 -0.57 -8.20
N GLY A 236 -11.76 -0.19 -7.57
CA GLY A 236 -11.54 1.21 -7.18
C GLY A 236 -11.44 2.14 -8.40
N LYS A 237 -10.65 1.75 -9.41
CA LYS A 237 -10.51 2.49 -10.67
C LYS A 237 -11.75 2.32 -11.55
N THR A 238 -12.36 1.13 -11.61
CA THR A 238 -13.69 0.91 -12.20
C THR A 238 -14.72 1.97 -11.77
N LEU A 239 -14.90 2.12 -10.44
CA LEU A 239 -15.89 3.05 -9.92
C LEU A 239 -15.47 4.51 -10.16
N ALA A 240 -14.17 4.82 -10.10
CA ALA A 240 -13.68 6.16 -10.40
C ALA A 240 -13.88 6.53 -11.88
N ILE A 241 -13.69 5.60 -12.81
CA ILE A 241 -14.01 5.78 -14.23
C ILE A 241 -15.51 6.09 -14.37
N TRP A 242 -16.36 5.23 -13.80
CA TRP A 242 -17.82 5.37 -13.86
C TRP A 242 -18.30 6.71 -13.28
N ASP A 243 -17.78 7.11 -12.11
CA ASP A 243 -18.17 8.35 -11.44
C ASP A 243 -17.64 9.59 -12.15
N SER A 244 -16.52 9.49 -12.86
CA SER A 244 -16.01 10.61 -13.68
C SER A 244 -16.97 10.92 -14.82
N LYS A 245 -17.34 9.90 -15.60
CA LYS A 245 -18.30 9.91 -16.69
C LYS A 245 -18.86 8.50 -16.89
N PRO A 246 -20.18 8.29 -16.77
CA PRO A 246 -20.81 7.06 -17.21
C PRO A 246 -20.54 6.81 -18.70
N ALA A 247 -19.92 5.67 -19.02
CA ALA A 247 -19.47 5.28 -20.35
C ALA A 247 -19.73 3.76 -20.56
N ASP A 248 -19.54 3.24 -21.78
CA ASP A 248 -19.59 1.78 -22.03
C ASP A 248 -18.31 1.13 -21.45
N LEU A 249 -18.34 0.81 -20.15
CA LEU A 249 -17.21 0.30 -19.38
C LEU A 249 -17.21 -1.23 -19.29
N VAL A 250 -16.12 -1.85 -19.73
CA VAL A 250 -15.83 -3.27 -19.58
C VAL A 250 -14.67 -3.48 -18.61
N SER A 251 -14.93 -4.11 -17.47
CA SER A 251 -13.96 -4.39 -16.42
C SER A 251 -13.54 -5.86 -16.44
N VAL A 252 -12.26 -6.12 -16.72
CA VAL A 252 -11.67 -7.46 -16.83
C VAL A 252 -10.82 -7.79 -15.61
N ASP A 253 -11.03 -8.98 -15.05
CA ASP A 253 -10.12 -9.57 -14.04
C ASP A 253 -10.06 -11.10 -14.21
N LEU A 254 -8.93 -11.68 -13.82
CA LEU A 254 -8.71 -13.13 -13.92
C LEU A 254 -9.49 -13.91 -12.84
N HIS A 255 -9.69 -13.32 -11.67
CA HIS A 255 -10.13 -14.06 -10.49
C HIS A 255 -11.64 -13.90 -10.21
N PRO A 256 -12.45 -14.95 -10.41
CA PRO A 256 -13.91 -14.85 -10.28
C PRO A 256 -14.36 -14.43 -8.88
N ARG A 257 -13.66 -14.88 -7.82
CA ARG A 257 -13.97 -14.49 -6.44
C ARG A 257 -13.76 -12.99 -6.19
N ARG A 258 -12.77 -12.37 -6.83
CA ARG A 258 -12.51 -10.92 -6.71
C ARG A 258 -13.58 -10.15 -7.47
N ILE A 259 -13.93 -10.59 -8.69
CA ILE A 259 -15.03 -10.01 -9.49
C ILE A 259 -16.33 -10.03 -8.70
N ILE A 260 -16.75 -11.18 -8.16
CA ILE A 260 -18.04 -11.30 -7.46
C ILE A 260 -18.09 -10.35 -6.25
N LYS A 261 -16.99 -10.25 -5.48
CA LYS A 261 -16.90 -9.33 -4.34
C LYS A 261 -16.96 -7.86 -4.79
N ALA A 262 -16.23 -7.51 -5.86
CA ALA A 262 -16.23 -6.16 -6.42
C ALA A 262 -17.61 -5.78 -6.94
N ALA A 263 -18.23 -6.63 -7.78
CA ALA A 263 -19.55 -6.41 -8.35
C ALA A 263 -20.63 -6.17 -7.28
N ARG A 264 -20.67 -7.00 -6.22
CA ARG A 264 -21.63 -6.83 -5.10
C ARG A 264 -21.41 -5.54 -4.30
N ARG A 265 -20.17 -5.07 -4.21
CA ARG A 265 -19.85 -3.79 -3.56
C ARG A 265 -20.28 -2.63 -4.44
N LEU A 266 -19.80 -2.61 -5.67
CA LEU A 266 -20.00 -1.50 -6.60
C LEU A 266 -21.45 -1.35 -7.05
N ALA A 267 -22.24 -2.42 -7.10
CA ALA A 267 -23.68 -2.33 -7.36
C ALA A 267 -24.42 -1.51 -6.29
N ARG A 268 -23.96 -1.55 -5.03
CA ARG A 268 -24.49 -0.70 -3.95
C ARG A 268 -24.00 0.75 -4.02
N GLU A 269 -22.93 0.98 -4.78
CA GLU A 269 -22.33 2.30 -5.03
C GLU A 269 -22.80 2.88 -6.38
N GLY A 270 -23.78 2.25 -7.05
CA GLY A 270 -24.43 2.78 -8.25
C GLY A 270 -23.84 2.32 -9.59
N TYR A 271 -22.82 1.45 -9.60
CA TYR A 271 -22.26 0.92 -10.84
C TYR A 271 -23.14 -0.21 -11.41
N PRO A 272 -23.63 -0.12 -12.67
CA PRO A 272 -24.60 -1.06 -13.21
C PRO A 272 -24.01 -2.43 -13.60
N GLY A 273 -22.69 -2.56 -13.75
CA GLY A 273 -22.03 -3.79 -14.16
C GLY A 273 -21.10 -3.58 -15.36
N GLY A 274 -20.69 -4.67 -16.01
CA GLY A 274 -19.65 -4.65 -17.06
C GLY A 274 -18.48 -5.60 -16.79
N TRP A 275 -18.64 -6.58 -15.91
CA TRP A 275 -17.57 -7.49 -15.51
C TRP A 275 -17.39 -8.65 -16.48
N VAL A 276 -16.14 -8.87 -16.91
CA VAL A 276 -15.74 -10.01 -17.74
C VAL A 276 -14.61 -10.77 -17.05
N ARG A 277 -14.78 -12.08 -16.90
CA ARG A 277 -13.70 -12.96 -16.44
C ARG A 277 -12.84 -13.36 -17.62
N ALA A 278 -11.63 -12.83 -17.70
CA ALA A 278 -10.65 -13.21 -18.71
C ALA A 278 -9.22 -13.05 -18.19
N ASP A 279 -8.28 -13.72 -18.85
CA ASP A 279 -6.86 -13.46 -18.65
C ASP A 279 -6.48 -12.22 -19.47
N GLY A 280 -5.86 -11.23 -18.83
CA GLY A 280 -5.50 -9.98 -19.47
C GLY A 280 -4.45 -10.12 -20.57
N VAL A 281 -3.74 -11.25 -20.64
CA VAL A 281 -2.77 -11.55 -21.72
C VAL A 281 -3.43 -12.25 -22.93
N ARG A 282 -4.75 -12.44 -22.91
CA ARG A 282 -5.56 -12.98 -24.00
C ARG A 282 -6.99 -12.49 -23.87
N LEU A 283 -7.23 -11.26 -24.33
CA LEU A 283 -8.50 -10.58 -24.17
C LEU A 283 -9.53 -11.10 -25.19
N PRO A 284 -10.78 -11.38 -24.78
CA PRO A 284 -11.79 -12.01 -25.65
C PRO A 284 -12.51 -10.98 -26.54
N PHE A 285 -11.80 -9.98 -27.04
CA PHE A 285 -12.37 -8.88 -27.82
C PHE A 285 -11.67 -8.76 -29.17
N ARG A 286 -12.30 -8.04 -30.10
CA ARG A 286 -11.68 -7.73 -31.39
C ARG A 286 -10.62 -6.64 -31.20
N ASN A 287 -9.57 -6.70 -32.00
CA ASN A 287 -8.57 -5.63 -32.05
C ASN A 287 -9.24 -4.30 -32.43
N GLY A 288 -8.81 -3.22 -31.80
CA GLY A 288 -9.36 -1.87 -32.03
C GLY A 288 -10.81 -1.68 -31.54
N ALA A 289 -11.29 -2.50 -30.61
CA ALA A 289 -12.68 -2.42 -30.14
C ALA A 289 -12.96 -1.33 -29.08
N PHE A 290 -11.93 -0.65 -28.57
CA PHE A 290 -12.06 0.29 -27.46
C PHE A 290 -11.43 1.65 -27.78
N GLY A 291 -12.11 2.73 -27.39
CA GLY A 291 -11.60 4.10 -27.49
C GLY A 291 -10.59 4.42 -26.38
N LYS A 292 -10.81 3.83 -25.20
CA LYS A 292 -9.98 4.00 -24.00
C LYS A 292 -9.64 2.65 -23.41
N VAL A 293 -8.36 2.43 -23.08
CA VAL A 293 -7.90 1.21 -22.42
C VAL A 293 -7.07 1.57 -21.20
N LEU A 294 -7.40 1.01 -20.05
CA LEU A 294 -6.61 1.12 -18.83
C LEU A 294 -6.02 -0.26 -18.49
N VAL A 295 -4.71 -0.31 -18.31
CA VAL A 295 -4.00 -1.46 -17.74
C VAL A 295 -3.59 -1.10 -16.31
N ASP A 296 -4.33 -1.61 -15.32
CA ASP A 296 -3.95 -1.58 -13.90
C ASP A 296 -3.22 -2.88 -13.57
N ALA A 297 -1.93 -2.93 -13.90
CA ALA A 297 -1.21 -4.19 -13.94
C ALA A 297 -0.88 -4.70 -12.52
N PRO A 298 -0.91 -6.03 -12.29
CA PRO A 298 -0.45 -6.60 -11.04
C PRO A 298 1.03 -6.24 -10.80
N CYS A 299 1.31 -5.63 -9.66
CA CYS A 299 2.59 -5.02 -9.32
C CYS A 299 3.12 -5.56 -7.97
N THR A 300 4.40 -5.32 -7.65
CA THR A 300 4.97 -5.67 -6.33
C THR A 300 4.33 -4.91 -5.17
N GLY A 301 3.72 -3.76 -5.43
CA GLY A 301 2.98 -2.95 -4.46
C GLY A 301 3.85 -2.01 -3.64
N LEU A 302 5.13 -1.85 -4.00
CA LEU A 302 6.11 -1.02 -3.28
C LEU A 302 5.73 0.47 -3.20
N GLY A 303 4.83 0.96 -4.07
CA GLY A 303 4.29 2.31 -3.95
C GLY A 303 3.31 2.49 -2.78
N THR A 304 2.76 1.40 -2.24
CA THR A 304 1.68 1.45 -1.24
C THR A 304 2.16 1.30 0.22
N LEU A 305 3.46 1.44 0.46
CA LEU A 305 4.13 1.12 1.73
C LEU A 305 3.58 1.84 2.97
N ARG A 306 3.02 3.05 2.81
CA ARG A 306 2.39 3.79 3.92
C ARG A 306 1.11 3.10 4.42
N ARG A 307 0.36 2.47 3.50
CA ARG A 307 -0.93 1.81 3.74
C ARG A 307 -0.80 0.29 3.90
N ARG A 308 0.25 -0.30 3.33
CA ARG A 308 0.55 -1.73 3.39
C ARG A 308 2.02 -1.94 3.75
N PRO A 309 2.41 -1.63 5.01
CA PRO A 309 3.80 -1.72 5.42
C PRO A 309 4.38 -3.13 5.26
N GLU A 310 3.56 -4.18 5.36
CA GLU A 310 3.97 -5.58 5.21
C GLU A 310 4.48 -5.95 3.81
N VAL A 311 4.25 -5.14 2.78
CA VAL A 311 4.77 -5.40 1.42
C VAL A 311 6.29 -5.54 1.44
N ARG A 312 6.98 -4.71 2.23
CA ARG A 312 8.45 -4.74 2.38
C ARG A 312 8.99 -6.07 2.92
N LEU A 313 8.14 -6.86 3.59
CA LEU A 313 8.50 -8.14 4.19
C LEU A 313 8.34 -9.32 3.23
N ARG A 314 7.58 -9.13 2.15
CA ARG A 314 7.10 -10.22 1.27
C ARG A 314 7.72 -10.18 -0.11
N VAL A 315 8.06 -8.98 -0.58
CA VAL A 315 8.51 -8.79 -1.95
C VAL A 315 9.92 -9.33 -2.14
N THR A 316 10.09 -10.13 -3.21
CA THR A 316 11.40 -10.64 -3.63
C THR A 316 11.79 -10.07 -4.99
N ASN A 317 13.09 -10.11 -5.31
CA ASN A 317 13.58 -9.77 -6.64
C ASN A 317 12.98 -10.71 -7.72
N ALA A 318 12.78 -12.00 -7.39
CA ALA A 318 12.13 -12.95 -8.28
C ALA A 318 10.67 -12.56 -8.60
N ASP A 319 9.92 -12.07 -7.60
CA ASP A 319 8.56 -11.57 -7.81
C ASP A 319 8.54 -10.37 -8.77
N ARG A 320 9.44 -9.40 -8.56
CA ARG A 320 9.59 -8.23 -9.44
C ARG A 320 9.78 -8.65 -10.89
N ASN A 321 10.75 -9.53 -11.16
CA ASN A 321 11.08 -9.93 -12.52
C ASN A 321 9.94 -10.71 -13.19
N ARG A 322 9.26 -11.59 -12.44
CA ARG A 322 8.08 -12.32 -12.92
C ARG A 322 6.92 -11.37 -13.25
N LEU A 323 6.69 -10.37 -12.40
CA LEU A 323 5.62 -9.39 -12.60
C LEU A 323 5.92 -8.47 -13.78
N ALA A 324 7.15 -7.99 -13.93
CA ALA A 324 7.59 -7.21 -15.09
C ALA A 324 7.33 -7.94 -16.42
N ALA A 325 7.71 -9.23 -16.51
CA ALA A 325 7.46 -10.04 -17.70
C ALA A 325 5.95 -10.23 -18.00
N LEU A 326 5.12 -10.37 -16.95
CA LEU A 326 3.66 -10.41 -17.11
C LEU A 326 3.12 -9.05 -17.58
N GLN A 327 3.59 -7.95 -16.99
CA GLN A 327 3.18 -6.58 -17.33
C GLN A 327 3.47 -6.25 -18.79
N GLN A 328 4.63 -6.64 -19.33
CA GLN A 328 4.96 -6.47 -20.76
C GLN A 328 3.96 -7.20 -21.67
N ARG A 329 3.57 -8.43 -21.30
CA ARG A 329 2.57 -9.20 -22.07
C ARG A 329 1.18 -8.57 -21.99
N LEU A 330 0.78 -8.06 -20.82
CA LEU A 330 -0.48 -7.36 -20.63
C LEU A 330 -0.53 -6.07 -21.47
N LEU A 331 0.56 -5.29 -21.44
CA LEU A 331 0.65 -4.04 -22.21
C LEU A 331 0.55 -4.32 -23.72
N LYS A 332 1.28 -5.32 -24.23
CA LYS A 332 1.23 -5.71 -25.64
C LYS A 332 -0.19 -6.09 -26.08
N GLU A 333 -0.85 -6.96 -25.33
CA GLU A 333 -2.23 -7.39 -25.63
C GLU A 333 -3.21 -6.20 -25.58
N ALA A 334 -3.05 -5.31 -24.59
CA ALA A 334 -3.92 -4.16 -24.42
C ALA A 334 -3.75 -3.10 -25.53
N LEU A 335 -2.55 -2.93 -26.08
CA LEU A 335 -2.30 -2.03 -27.22
C LEU A 335 -3.10 -2.44 -28.46
N ASP A 336 -3.24 -3.75 -28.71
CA ASP A 336 -4.03 -4.26 -29.83
C ASP A 336 -5.54 -3.95 -29.70
N MET A 337 -6.03 -3.75 -28.48
CA MET A 337 -7.44 -3.43 -28.20
C MET A 337 -7.81 -1.97 -28.48
N VAL A 338 -6.84 -1.06 -28.51
CA VAL A 338 -7.05 0.37 -28.73
C VAL A 338 -7.41 0.64 -30.19
N ARG A 339 -8.50 1.35 -30.47
CA ARG A 339 -8.84 1.78 -31.84
C ARG A 339 -7.87 2.84 -32.36
N PRO A 340 -7.75 3.06 -33.69
CA PRO A 340 -7.06 4.25 -34.22
C PRO A 340 -7.65 5.55 -33.64
N GLY A 341 -6.80 6.47 -33.20
CA GLY A 341 -7.17 7.69 -32.47
C GLY A 341 -7.57 7.46 -31.01
N GLY A 342 -7.45 6.22 -30.51
CA GLY A 342 -7.74 5.86 -29.13
C GLY A 342 -6.55 6.08 -28.18
N ARG A 343 -6.79 5.91 -26.89
CA ARG A 343 -5.78 6.05 -25.85
C ARG A 343 -5.69 4.83 -24.95
N LEU A 344 -4.47 4.44 -24.59
CA LEU A 344 -4.18 3.51 -23.50
C LEU A 344 -3.44 4.22 -22.37
N VAL A 345 -3.76 3.83 -21.13
CA VAL A 345 -2.99 4.17 -19.94
C VAL A 345 -2.47 2.89 -19.31
N TYR A 346 -1.16 2.80 -19.16
CA TYR A 346 -0.50 1.79 -18.34
C TYR A 346 -0.23 2.38 -16.96
N SER A 347 -0.58 1.62 -15.91
CA SER A 347 -0.33 2.04 -14.53
C SER A 347 0.10 0.88 -13.64
N VAL A 348 1.01 1.17 -12.72
CA VAL A 348 1.44 0.26 -11.64
C VAL A 348 1.71 1.00 -10.35
N CYS A 349 1.34 0.34 -9.25
CA CYS A 349 1.51 0.77 -7.86
C CYS A 349 2.92 0.51 -7.29
N THR A 350 3.95 0.66 -8.11
CA THR A 350 5.35 0.36 -7.81
C THR A 350 6.23 1.41 -8.46
N LEU A 351 7.49 1.43 -8.04
CA LEU A 351 8.47 2.44 -8.39
C LEU A 351 9.78 1.80 -8.85
N THR A 352 9.80 0.47 -9.00
CA THR A 352 10.97 -0.23 -9.50
C THR A 352 11.10 -0.04 -11.00
N SER A 353 12.31 0.21 -11.48
CA SER A 353 12.59 0.40 -12.92
C SER A 353 12.06 -0.77 -13.77
N ALA A 354 12.28 -2.00 -13.30
CA ALA A 354 11.87 -3.23 -13.97
C ALA A 354 10.36 -3.33 -14.23
N GLU A 355 9.52 -2.79 -13.35
CA GLU A 355 8.06 -2.81 -13.48
C GLU A 355 7.50 -1.50 -14.07
N THR A 356 8.34 -0.50 -14.34
CA THR A 356 7.90 0.82 -14.77
C THR A 356 8.49 1.14 -16.14
N LEU A 357 9.63 1.82 -16.18
CA LEU A 357 10.32 2.26 -17.39
C LEU A 357 10.65 1.09 -18.30
N ASP A 358 11.18 0.00 -17.76
CA ASP A 358 11.61 -1.17 -18.55
C ASP A 358 10.43 -1.90 -19.20
N VAL A 359 9.21 -1.78 -18.63
CA VAL A 359 8.00 -2.34 -19.23
C VAL A 359 7.59 -1.53 -20.44
N VAL A 360 7.63 -0.20 -20.37
CA VAL A 360 7.12 0.68 -21.45
C VAL A 360 8.19 1.06 -22.48
N ALA A 361 9.46 0.77 -22.19
CA ALA A 361 10.60 1.07 -23.06
C ALA A 361 10.40 0.57 -24.49
N GLY A 362 10.60 1.46 -25.46
CA GLY A 362 10.46 1.14 -26.89
C GLY A 362 9.04 0.88 -27.39
N GLN A 363 8.01 1.04 -26.56
CA GLN A 363 6.61 0.80 -26.93
C GLN A 363 5.83 2.09 -27.26
N GLY A 364 6.49 3.25 -27.27
CA GLY A 364 5.86 4.54 -27.62
C GLY A 364 5.08 5.22 -26.50
N GLY A 365 5.36 4.87 -25.24
CA GLY A 365 4.76 5.51 -24.07
C GLY A 365 5.26 6.94 -23.87
N ARG A 366 4.43 7.78 -23.25
CA ARG A 366 4.78 9.15 -22.84
C ARG A 366 4.17 9.48 -21.48
N PRO A 367 4.76 10.43 -20.73
CA PRO A 367 4.12 10.94 -19.51
C PRO A 367 2.80 11.65 -19.83
N PRO A 368 1.77 11.54 -18.97
CA PRO A 368 0.64 12.49 -18.99
C PRO A 368 1.13 13.91 -18.67
N THR A 369 0.53 14.92 -19.29
CA THR A 369 0.99 16.33 -19.24
C THR A 369 0.34 17.17 -18.14
N ASP A 370 -0.89 16.82 -17.72
CA ASP A 370 -1.73 17.67 -16.86
C ASP A 370 -1.84 17.13 -15.42
N LEU A 371 -0.85 16.34 -15.00
CA LEU A 371 -0.81 15.74 -13.67
C LEU A 371 0.49 16.11 -12.94
N PRO A 372 0.43 16.39 -11.63
CA PRO A 372 1.63 16.65 -10.86
C PRO A 372 2.44 15.37 -10.73
N GLY A 373 3.77 15.47 -10.70
CA GLY A 373 4.65 14.34 -10.50
C GLY A 373 6.02 14.56 -11.14
N LEU A 374 6.89 13.58 -10.98
CA LEU A 374 8.19 13.57 -11.63
C LEU A 374 8.07 12.87 -12.98
N THR A 375 8.28 13.59 -14.07
CA THR A 375 8.44 12.98 -15.38
C THR A 375 9.79 12.27 -15.45
N VAL A 376 9.78 10.99 -15.79
CA VAL A 376 10.98 10.20 -16.02
C VAL A 376 10.80 9.43 -17.33
N ASP A 377 11.56 9.84 -18.34
CA ASP A 377 11.50 9.29 -19.70
C ASP A 377 10.05 9.21 -20.22
N SER A 378 9.54 8.00 -20.47
CA SER A 378 8.23 7.73 -21.05
C SER A 378 7.09 7.66 -20.03
N GLY A 379 7.27 8.12 -18.79
CA GLY A 379 6.20 8.08 -17.79
C GLY A 379 6.27 9.13 -16.69
N LEU A 380 5.18 9.21 -15.93
CA LEU A 380 5.03 10.09 -14.77
C LEU A 380 5.04 9.24 -13.50
N LEU A 381 5.87 9.65 -12.54
CA LEU A 381 5.96 9.07 -11.22
C LEU A 381 5.28 9.97 -10.18
N LEU A 382 4.34 9.37 -9.45
CA LEU A 382 3.78 9.90 -8.22
C LEU A 382 4.45 9.20 -7.05
N ALA A 383 4.72 9.93 -5.97
CA ALA A 383 5.31 9.36 -4.77
C ALA A 383 5.01 10.23 -3.55
N PRO A 384 5.05 9.66 -2.33
CA PRO A 384 4.76 10.39 -1.10
C PRO A 384 5.57 11.68 -0.92
N HIS A 385 6.85 11.69 -1.28
CA HIS A 385 7.73 12.86 -1.15
C HIS A 385 7.60 13.87 -2.28
N LEU A 386 6.96 13.50 -3.40
CA LEU A 386 6.78 14.36 -4.57
C LEU A 386 5.40 15.01 -4.58
N THR A 387 4.35 14.22 -4.34
CA THR A 387 2.96 14.61 -4.56
C THR A 387 2.08 14.36 -3.32
N GLY A 388 2.62 13.79 -2.25
CA GLY A 388 1.84 13.39 -1.06
C GLY A 388 0.96 12.15 -1.26
N THR A 389 0.88 11.62 -2.48
CA THR A 389 0.10 10.42 -2.84
C THR A 389 0.87 9.14 -2.55
N ASP A 390 0.24 7.98 -2.71
CA ASP A 390 1.03 6.73 -2.79
C ASP A 390 1.87 6.70 -4.07
N GLY A 391 2.85 5.78 -4.10
CA GLY A 391 3.70 5.55 -5.25
C GLY A 391 2.92 4.97 -6.43
N MET A 392 3.01 5.61 -7.59
CA MET A 392 2.36 5.18 -8.83
C MET A 392 3.19 5.60 -10.04
N PHE A 393 3.31 4.71 -11.01
CA PHE A 393 3.82 5.03 -12.35
C PHE A 393 2.66 5.06 -13.33
N ILE A 394 2.67 6.04 -14.23
CA ILE A 394 1.65 6.24 -15.26
C ILE A 394 2.34 6.51 -16.60
N SER A 395 1.97 5.77 -17.64
CA SER A 395 2.40 6.03 -19.01
C SER A 395 1.20 6.00 -19.95
N VAL A 396 1.13 6.95 -20.87
CA VAL A 396 0.06 7.13 -21.85
C VAL A 396 0.56 6.73 -23.23
N PHE A 397 -0.32 6.09 -24.01
CA PHE A 397 -0.10 5.72 -25.40
C PHE A 397 -1.29 6.20 -26.21
N ASP A 398 -1.06 7.00 -27.25
CA ASP A 398 -2.10 7.36 -28.22
C ASP A 398 -1.83 6.59 -29.52
N ARG A 399 -2.88 5.98 -30.09
CA ARG A 399 -2.77 5.11 -31.26
C ARG A 399 -3.17 5.80 -32.55
#